data_AF-A0A401UQ95-F1
#
_entry.id   AF-A0A401UQ95-F1
#
_cell.length_a   1.000
_cell.length_b   1.000
_cell.length_c   1.000
_cell.angle_alpha   90.00
_cell.angle_beta   90.00
_cell.angle_gamma   90.00
#
_symmetry.space_group_name_H-M   'P 1'
#
loop_
_entity.id
_entity.type
_entity.pdbx_description
1 polymer ?
#
loop_
_entity_poly.entity_id
_entity_poly.type
_entity_poly.pdbx_seq_one_letter_code
_entity_poly.pdbx_strand_id
1 'polypeptide(L)'
;MIEDRKIEIWKDIKGYKGVYQISNCGNIRSLDRMTVNSLGVHRKEKGVLKKLRLGKQGYLYTSLWNHQKTKTVKPHRLVALYFIDLIEGKDIVNHKDGDKQNNHVDNLEWVTTLENARHAHETGLSPSQKGEHNAFHTLTEQEAIEVYKLAHRGIFSQKEISKMYNITSSNVSAIKRGCSWNESITIINQEPKKRVSSGRIYIDVYNLENNLLKRFDGLVAMEQESEAVLGVKLNKKTVSRLKATKTKYKDFYIIKNKKIVI
;
A
#
# COMPACT_ATOMS: atom_id res chain seq x y z
N MET A 1 41.38 12.04 12.23
CA MET A 1 40.89 10.73 11.75
C MET A 1 41.18 10.69 10.27
N ILE A 2 42.05 9.79 9.84
CA ILE A 2 42.36 9.61 8.42
C ILE A 2 41.12 8.91 7.83
N GLU A 3 40.38 9.59 6.96
CA GLU A 3 39.36 8.96 6.13
C GLU A 3 40.03 7.78 5.42
N ASP A 4 39.60 6.58 5.79
CA ASP A 4 40.04 5.33 5.20
C ASP A 4 39.60 5.37 3.73
N ARG A 5 40.49 5.86 2.86
CA ARG A 5 40.28 5.84 1.41
C ARG A 5 40.23 4.37 1.00
N LYS A 6 39.02 3.81 0.97
CA LYS A 6 38.77 2.45 0.48
C LYS A 6 39.44 2.32 -0.88
N ILE A 7 40.49 1.51 -0.93
CA ILE A 7 41.26 1.26 -2.15
C ILE A 7 40.32 0.59 -3.16
N GLU A 8 40.27 1.12 -4.38
CA GLU A 8 39.50 0.52 -5.46
C GLU A 8 40.26 -0.69 -6.02
N ILE A 9 39.70 -1.89 -5.83
CA ILE A 9 40.27 -3.16 -6.25
C ILE A 9 39.60 -3.59 -7.55
N TRP A 10 40.40 -3.95 -8.55
CA TRP A 10 39.93 -4.35 -9.88
C TRP A 10 40.16 -5.85 -10.13
N LYS A 11 39.14 -6.54 -10.67
CA LYS A 11 39.21 -7.96 -11.05
C LYS A 11 38.78 -8.18 -12.51
N ASP A 12 39.43 -9.11 -13.20
CA ASP A 12 39.07 -9.50 -14.56
C ASP A 12 37.71 -10.19 -14.62
N ILE A 13 36.88 -9.81 -15.59
CA ILE A 13 35.58 -10.43 -15.78
C ILE A 13 35.75 -11.75 -16.56
N LYS A 14 35.31 -12.87 -15.97
CA LYS A 14 35.28 -14.21 -16.58
C LYS A 14 34.59 -14.18 -17.95
N GLY A 15 35.24 -14.76 -18.96
CA GLY A 15 34.81 -14.70 -20.37
C GLY A 15 35.22 -13.41 -21.11
N TYR A 16 35.92 -12.51 -20.41
CA TYR A 16 36.40 -11.22 -20.91
C TYR A 16 37.83 -10.89 -20.40
N LYS A 17 38.59 -11.92 -20.01
CA LYS A 17 39.95 -11.76 -19.47
C LYS A 17 40.83 -11.00 -20.46
N GLY A 18 41.58 -10.01 -19.97
CA GLY A 18 42.40 -9.13 -20.82
C GLY A 18 41.60 -8.09 -21.61
N VAL A 19 40.27 -8.03 -21.46
CA VAL A 19 39.41 -7.08 -22.19
C VAL A 19 38.67 -6.15 -21.24
N TYR A 20 38.06 -6.68 -20.17
CA TYR A 20 37.30 -5.87 -19.20
C TYR A 20 37.56 -6.28 -17.74
N GLN A 21 37.48 -5.27 -16.86
CA GLN A 21 37.57 -5.42 -15.41
C GLN A 21 36.38 -4.75 -14.71
N ILE A 22 36.05 -5.28 -13.54
CA ILE A 22 35.07 -4.73 -12.59
C ILE A 22 35.78 -4.34 -11.30
N SER A 23 35.43 -3.19 -10.72
CA SER A 23 35.91 -2.78 -9.41
C SER A 23 34.96 -3.12 -8.28
N ASN A 24 35.45 -3.16 -7.04
CA ASN A 24 34.63 -3.27 -5.83
C ASN A 24 33.66 -2.10 -5.64
N CYS A 25 33.86 -0.96 -6.33
CA CYS A 25 32.95 0.18 -6.35
C CYS A 25 31.85 0.06 -7.42
N GLY A 26 31.87 -0.99 -8.24
CA GLY A 26 30.91 -1.18 -9.33
C GLY A 26 31.28 -0.46 -10.64
N ASN A 27 32.51 0.06 -10.75
CA ASN A 27 33.01 0.62 -11.99
C ASN A 27 33.46 -0.49 -12.95
N ILE A 28 33.18 -0.33 -14.24
CA ILE A 28 33.63 -1.28 -15.27
C ILE A 28 34.54 -0.54 -16.23
N ARG A 29 35.71 -1.10 -16.54
CA ARG A 29 36.64 -0.54 -17.53
C ARG A 29 37.02 -1.56 -18.58
N SER A 30 37.33 -1.09 -19.78
CA SER A 30 38.08 -1.88 -20.76
C SER A 30 39.58 -1.70 -20.55
N LEU A 31 40.37 -2.67 -21.01
CA LEU A 31 41.82 -2.64 -20.97
C LEU A 31 42.41 -2.24 -22.32
N ASP A 32 43.64 -1.72 -22.27
CA ASP A 32 44.49 -1.51 -23.44
C ASP A 32 44.70 -2.87 -24.14
N ARG A 33 44.43 -2.93 -25.44
CA ARG A 33 44.58 -4.16 -26.22
C ARG A 33 44.81 -3.89 -27.69
N MET A 34 45.39 -4.87 -28.38
CA MET A 34 45.47 -4.87 -29.84
C MET A 34 44.24 -5.57 -30.41
N THR A 35 43.56 -4.93 -31.36
CA THR A 35 42.44 -5.51 -32.11
C THR A 35 42.77 -5.56 -33.59
N VAL A 36 42.10 -6.45 -34.31
CA VAL A 36 42.23 -6.60 -35.77
C VAL A 36 40.88 -6.32 -36.39
N ASN A 37 40.82 -5.41 -37.36
CA ASN A 37 39.58 -5.15 -38.08
C ASN A 37 39.27 -6.24 -39.13
N SER A 38 38.12 -6.16 -39.78
CA SER A 38 37.73 -7.12 -40.84
C SER A 38 38.68 -7.16 -42.04
N LEU A 39 39.55 -6.17 -42.20
CA LEU A 39 40.55 -6.06 -43.28
C LEU A 39 41.94 -6.54 -42.84
N GLY A 40 42.08 -7.13 -41.64
CA GLY A 40 43.37 -7.63 -41.13
C GLY A 40 44.29 -6.55 -40.55
N VAL A 41 43.83 -5.30 -40.44
CA VAL A 41 44.65 -4.19 -39.92
C VAL A 41 44.64 -4.21 -38.39
N HIS A 42 45.84 -4.23 -37.80
CA HIS A 42 46.03 -4.14 -36.36
C HIS A 42 45.84 -2.71 -35.86
N ARG A 43 45.07 -2.55 -34.77
CA ARG A 43 44.83 -1.28 -34.10
C ARG A 43 45.08 -1.42 -32.60
N LYS A 44 45.77 -0.43 -32.02
CA LYS A 44 45.85 -0.29 -30.56
C LYS A 44 44.58 0.40 -30.05
N GLU A 45 43.83 -0.28 -29.20
CA GLU A 45 42.69 0.28 -28.49
C GLU A 45 43.10 0.62 -27.05
N LYS A 46 42.83 1.87 -26.63
CA LYS A 46 43.04 2.31 -25.25
C LYS A 46 41.87 1.86 -24.37
N GLY A 47 42.18 1.39 -23.18
CA GLY A 47 41.23 1.10 -22.12
C GLY A 47 40.51 2.35 -21.66
N VAL A 48 39.20 2.23 -21.43
CA VAL A 48 38.35 3.34 -21.01
C VAL A 48 37.36 2.87 -19.94
N LEU A 49 36.96 3.79 -19.07
CA LEU A 49 35.84 3.55 -18.17
C LEU A 49 34.56 3.43 -19.00
N LYS A 50 33.78 2.38 -18.74
CA LYS A 50 32.53 2.12 -19.44
C LYS A 50 31.43 2.98 -18.84
N LYS A 51 30.74 3.74 -19.70
CA LYS A 51 29.53 4.46 -19.31
C LYS A 51 28.45 3.46 -18.90
N LEU A 52 27.98 3.58 -17.66
CA LEU A 52 26.81 2.88 -17.15
C LEU A 52 25.54 3.62 -17.57
N ARG A 53 24.48 2.87 -17.85
CA ARG A 53 23.17 3.39 -18.22
C ARG A 53 22.13 2.93 -17.22
N LEU A 54 21.14 3.77 -16.94
CA LEU A 54 20.02 3.44 -16.06
C LEU A 54 18.97 2.65 -16.83
N GLY A 55 18.61 1.46 -16.35
CA GLY A 55 17.55 0.64 -16.93
C GLY A 55 16.17 1.02 -16.41
N LYS A 56 15.12 0.55 -17.10
CA LYS A 56 13.71 0.79 -16.71
C LYS A 56 13.39 0.35 -15.27
N GLN A 57 14.10 -0.65 -14.75
CA GLN A 57 13.92 -1.20 -13.40
C GLN A 57 14.76 -0.46 -12.32
N GLY A 58 15.48 0.60 -12.70
CA GLY A 58 16.35 1.39 -11.82
C GLY A 58 17.77 0.87 -11.64
N TYR A 59 18.11 -0.29 -12.22
CA TYR A 59 19.46 -0.85 -12.14
C TYR A 59 20.39 -0.28 -13.20
N LEU A 60 21.63 0.02 -12.82
CA LEU A 60 22.69 0.34 -13.77
C LEU A 60 23.10 -0.89 -14.59
N TYR A 61 23.42 -0.67 -15.85
CA TYR A 61 23.92 -1.70 -16.76
C TYR A 61 24.86 -1.15 -17.83
N THR A 62 25.64 -2.03 -18.45
CA THR A 62 26.43 -1.71 -19.66
C THR A 62 26.55 -2.96 -20.53
N SER A 63 27.03 -2.79 -21.76
CA SER A 63 27.21 -3.89 -22.71
C SER A 63 28.68 -4.16 -22.95
N LEU A 64 29.08 -5.43 -22.83
CA LEU A 64 30.44 -5.91 -23.04
C LEU A 64 30.51 -6.82 -24.26
N TRP A 65 31.54 -6.67 -25.07
CA TRP A 65 31.76 -7.45 -26.29
C TRP A 65 32.95 -8.40 -26.16
N ASN A 66 32.77 -9.69 -26.44
CA ASN A 66 33.83 -10.72 -26.32
C ASN A 66 34.28 -11.30 -27.67
N HIS A 67 34.38 -10.47 -28.71
CA HIS A 67 34.74 -10.87 -30.08
C HIS A 67 33.72 -11.75 -30.83
N GLN A 68 32.72 -12.32 -30.13
CA GLN A 68 31.65 -13.10 -30.74
C GLN A 68 30.30 -12.44 -30.57
N LYS A 69 29.98 -12.01 -29.34
CA LYS A 69 28.68 -11.44 -29.01
C LYS A 69 28.79 -10.30 -28.00
N THR A 70 27.78 -9.43 -28.05
CA THR A 70 27.58 -8.40 -27.05
C THR A 70 26.65 -8.93 -25.96
N LYS A 71 27.05 -8.80 -24.69
CA LYS A 71 26.25 -9.19 -23.54
C LYS A 71 26.03 -8.00 -22.63
N THR A 72 24.78 -7.78 -22.23
CA THR A 72 24.45 -6.80 -21.20
C THR A 72 24.79 -7.36 -19.82
N VAL A 73 25.50 -6.58 -19.02
CA VAL A 73 25.88 -6.91 -17.64
C VAL A 73 25.42 -5.83 -16.68
N LYS A 74 25.14 -6.22 -15.44
CA LYS A 74 24.76 -5.32 -14.34
C LYS A 74 25.90 -5.25 -13.32
N PRO A 75 26.39 -4.05 -12.94
CA PRO A 75 27.51 -3.93 -12.02
C PRO A 75 27.30 -4.60 -10.67
N HIS A 76 26.18 -4.37 -9.96
CA HIS A 76 25.94 -5.02 -8.66
C HIS A 76 26.08 -6.55 -8.69
N ARG A 77 25.60 -7.21 -9.76
CA ARG A 77 25.76 -8.66 -9.93
C ARG A 77 27.21 -9.08 -10.09
N LEU A 78 27.97 -8.30 -10.85
CA LEU A 78 29.40 -8.56 -11.02
C LEU A 78 30.13 -8.31 -9.70
N VAL A 79 29.87 -7.18 -9.03
CA VAL A 79 30.52 -6.88 -7.74
C VAL A 79 30.26 -8.00 -6.74
N ALA A 80 29.01 -8.41 -6.56
CA ALA A 80 28.68 -9.51 -5.67
C ALA A 80 29.37 -10.82 -6.09
N LEU A 81 29.44 -11.13 -7.39
CA LEU A 81 30.09 -12.35 -7.88
C LEU A 81 31.60 -12.38 -7.65
N TYR A 82 32.29 -11.23 -7.70
CA TYR A 82 33.76 -11.16 -7.62
C TYR A 82 34.28 -10.79 -6.24
N PHE A 83 33.48 -10.14 -5.39
CA PHE A 83 33.94 -9.56 -4.12
C PHE A 83 33.14 -10.04 -2.90
N ILE A 84 32.08 -10.82 -3.08
CA ILE A 84 31.27 -11.36 -1.99
C ILE A 84 31.17 -12.87 -2.15
N ASP A 85 31.56 -13.60 -1.11
CA ASP A 85 31.46 -15.05 -1.12
C ASP A 85 30.00 -15.49 -1.29
N LEU A 86 29.79 -16.42 -2.21
CA LEU A 86 28.46 -16.95 -2.47
C LEU A 86 28.01 -17.81 -1.29
N ILE A 87 26.85 -17.49 -0.74
CA ILE A 87 26.21 -18.26 0.31
C ILE A 87 25.23 -19.23 -0.35
N GLU A 88 25.31 -20.52 0.02
CA GLU A 88 24.42 -21.54 -0.51
C GLU A 88 22.95 -21.17 -0.27
N GLY A 89 22.10 -21.38 -1.28
CA GLY A 89 20.67 -21.03 -1.22
C GLY A 89 20.35 -19.54 -1.43
N LYS A 90 21.36 -18.67 -1.58
CA LYS A 90 21.16 -17.22 -1.81
C LYS A 90 21.61 -16.84 -3.23
N ASP A 91 20.64 -16.49 -4.08
CA ASP A 91 20.85 -16.28 -5.52
C ASP A 91 20.53 -14.84 -5.99
N ILE A 92 19.98 -14.00 -5.11
CA ILE A 92 19.62 -12.60 -5.37
C ILE A 92 20.66 -11.68 -4.72
N VAL A 93 20.96 -10.57 -5.39
CA VAL A 93 21.81 -9.51 -4.82
C VAL A 93 20.89 -8.39 -4.34
N ASN A 94 20.97 -8.07 -3.05
CA ASN A 94 20.26 -6.96 -2.44
C ASN A 94 21.17 -5.73 -2.29
N HIS A 95 20.55 -4.55 -2.33
CA HIS A 95 21.17 -3.26 -2.01
C HIS A 95 20.70 -2.86 -0.61
N LYS A 96 21.59 -2.87 0.38
CA LYS A 96 21.25 -2.67 1.80
C LYS A 96 20.61 -1.30 2.08
N ASP A 97 21.01 -0.29 1.33
CA ASP A 97 20.48 1.08 1.42
C ASP A 97 19.22 1.32 0.55
N GLY A 98 18.80 0.34 -0.25
CA GLY A 98 17.70 0.47 -1.19
C GLY A 98 18.02 1.24 -2.49
N ASP A 99 19.20 1.85 -2.61
CA ASP A 99 19.62 2.55 -3.82
C ASP A 99 20.29 1.59 -4.82
N LYS A 100 19.53 1.26 -5.87
CA LYS A 100 19.96 0.38 -6.97
C LYS A 100 21.17 0.90 -7.76
N GLN A 101 21.57 2.15 -7.57
CA GLN A 101 22.72 2.77 -8.21
C GLN A 101 24.00 2.69 -7.36
N ASN A 102 23.88 2.49 -6.04
CA ASN A 102 25.02 2.29 -5.14
C ASN A 102 25.54 0.85 -5.23
N ASN A 103 26.45 0.60 -6.18
CA ASN A 103 27.00 -0.74 -6.45
C ASN A 103 28.28 -1.05 -5.65
N HIS A 104 28.59 -0.29 -4.60
CA HIS A 104 29.77 -0.57 -3.77
C HIS A 104 29.61 -1.90 -3.03
N VAL A 105 30.68 -2.71 -2.97
CA VAL A 105 30.65 -4.07 -2.39
C VAL A 105 30.02 -4.10 -0.99
N ASP A 106 30.36 -3.15 -0.12
CA ASP A 106 29.83 -3.09 1.25
C ASP A 106 28.31 -2.86 1.31
N ASN A 107 27.73 -2.24 0.27
CA ASN A 107 26.29 -2.03 0.15
C ASN A 107 25.55 -3.24 -0.41
N LEU A 108 26.26 -4.25 -0.89
CA LEU A 108 25.67 -5.42 -1.54
C LEU A 108 25.73 -6.65 -0.63
N GLU A 109 24.80 -7.56 -0.82
CA GLU A 109 24.78 -8.86 -0.15
C GLU A 109 24.00 -9.88 -0.98
N TRP A 110 24.35 -11.16 -0.83
CA TRP A 110 23.56 -12.26 -1.34
C TRP A 110 22.39 -12.52 -0.38
N VAL A 111 21.18 -12.65 -0.93
CA VAL A 111 19.95 -12.93 -0.18
C VAL A 111 19.07 -13.93 -0.94
N THR A 112 18.14 -14.53 -0.22
CA THR A 112 17.00 -15.26 -0.78
C THR A 112 15.91 -14.29 -1.26
N THR A 113 14.98 -14.79 -2.08
CA THR A 113 13.79 -14.03 -2.49
C THR A 113 12.95 -13.54 -1.31
N LEU A 114 12.80 -14.36 -0.27
CA LEU A 114 12.03 -14.02 0.92
C LEU A 114 12.69 -12.91 1.74
N GLU A 115 14.01 -13.00 1.96
CA GLU A 115 14.79 -11.96 2.64
C GLU A 115 14.71 -10.63 1.87
N ASN A 116 14.85 -10.65 0.55
CA ASN A 116 14.76 -9.46 -0.30
C ASN A 116 13.36 -8.82 -0.22
N ALA A 117 12.30 -9.63 -0.28
CA ALA A 117 10.92 -9.15 -0.18
C ALA A 117 10.63 -8.55 1.21
N ARG A 118 11.14 -9.19 2.27
CA ARG A 118 11.03 -8.68 3.65
C ARG A 118 11.77 -7.35 3.79
N HIS A 119 13.01 -7.25 3.31
CA HIS A 119 13.78 -6.01 3.32
C HIS A 119 13.04 -4.88 2.58
N ALA A 120 12.47 -5.15 1.40
CA ALA A 120 11.70 -4.17 0.64
C ALA A 120 10.42 -3.72 1.36
N HIS A 121 9.79 -4.58 2.15
CA HIS A 121 8.65 -4.24 2.99
C HIS A 121 9.07 -3.39 4.19
N GLU A 122 10.13 -3.80 4.90
CA GLU A 122 10.65 -3.11 6.09
C GLU A 122 11.19 -1.71 5.77
N THR A 123 11.79 -1.53 4.58
CA THR A 123 12.33 -0.24 4.12
C THR A 123 11.32 0.59 3.32
N GLY A 124 10.09 0.09 3.11
CA GLY A 124 9.05 0.81 2.37
C GLY A 124 9.29 0.92 0.86
N LEU A 125 10.24 0.18 0.30
CA LEU A 125 10.53 0.14 -1.14
C LEU A 125 9.45 -0.57 -1.97
N SER A 126 8.58 -1.35 -1.32
CA SER A 126 7.42 -2.00 -1.93
C SER A 126 6.12 -1.53 -1.27
N PRO A 127 5.68 -0.28 -1.50
CA PRO A 127 4.45 0.22 -0.93
C PRO A 127 3.27 -0.60 -1.48
N SER A 128 2.46 -1.15 -0.57
CA SER A 128 1.21 -1.79 -0.97
C SER A 128 0.30 -0.74 -1.60
N GLN A 129 -0.10 -0.94 -2.85
CA GLN A 129 -1.12 -0.11 -3.49
C GLN A 129 -2.45 -0.33 -2.74
N LYS A 130 -3.08 0.75 -2.29
CA LYS A 130 -4.31 0.74 -1.48
C LYS A 130 -5.40 1.53 -2.17
N GLY A 131 -6.65 1.28 -1.78
CA GLY A 131 -7.81 1.95 -2.36
C GLY A 131 -7.85 1.86 -3.89
N GLU A 132 -8.22 2.97 -4.54
CA GLU A 132 -8.31 3.06 -6.01
C GLU A 132 -6.95 3.02 -6.71
N HIS A 133 -5.85 3.23 -6.00
CA HIS A 133 -4.50 3.02 -6.56
C HIS A 133 -4.18 1.52 -6.76
N ASN A 134 -4.92 0.63 -6.12
CA ASN A 134 -4.82 -0.79 -6.40
C ASN A 134 -5.56 -1.11 -7.71
N ALA A 135 -4.83 -1.57 -8.73
CA ALA A 135 -5.40 -1.94 -10.04
C ALA A 135 -6.51 -3.02 -9.96
N PHE A 136 -6.60 -3.76 -8.86
CA PHE A 136 -7.63 -4.76 -8.61
C PHE A 136 -8.71 -4.30 -7.61
N HIS A 137 -8.88 -2.98 -7.43
CA HIS A 137 -9.92 -2.45 -6.56
C HIS A 137 -11.31 -2.85 -7.08
N THR A 138 -12.16 -3.34 -6.16
CA THR A 138 -13.54 -3.73 -6.47
C THR A 138 -14.54 -2.62 -6.09
N LEU A 139 -14.09 -1.65 -5.29
CA LEU A 139 -14.90 -0.57 -4.77
C LEU A 139 -14.30 0.77 -5.19
N THR A 140 -15.15 1.77 -5.33
CA THR A 140 -14.77 3.17 -5.33
C THR A 140 -14.48 3.66 -3.91
N GLU A 141 -13.83 4.81 -3.79
CA GLU A 141 -13.60 5.49 -2.51
C GLU A 141 -14.92 5.71 -1.74
N GLN A 142 -15.96 6.16 -2.44
CA GLN A 142 -17.26 6.43 -1.83
C GLN A 142 -17.93 5.15 -1.29
N GLU A 143 -17.89 4.05 -2.04
CA GLU A 143 -18.43 2.76 -1.59
C GLU A 143 -17.64 2.19 -0.41
N ALA A 144 -16.31 2.35 -0.41
CA ALA A 144 -15.47 1.93 0.72
C ALA A 144 -15.82 2.71 2.00
N ILE A 145 -16.10 4.01 1.89
CA ILE A 145 -16.57 4.86 2.99
C ILE A 145 -17.93 4.39 3.52
N GLU A 146 -18.85 4.04 2.63
CA GLU A 146 -20.16 3.51 3.02
C GLU A 146 -20.03 2.16 3.75
N VAL A 147 -19.25 1.24 3.20
CA VAL A 147 -18.93 -0.05 3.83
C VAL A 147 -18.31 0.16 5.22
N TYR A 148 -17.37 1.09 5.36
CA TYR A 148 -16.76 1.45 6.65
C TYR A 148 -17.82 1.92 7.67
N LYS A 149 -18.69 2.84 7.26
CA LYS A 149 -19.79 3.36 8.10
C LYS A 149 -20.76 2.25 8.49
N LEU A 150 -21.19 1.41 7.55
CA LEU A 150 -22.10 0.30 7.81
C LEU A 150 -21.50 -0.72 8.78
N ALA A 151 -20.22 -1.05 8.63
CA ALA A 151 -19.52 -2.02 9.47
C ALA A 151 -19.31 -1.55 10.91
N HIS A 152 -19.26 -0.23 11.15
CA HIS A 152 -19.18 0.38 12.48
C HIS A 152 -20.53 0.64 13.12
N ARG A 153 -21.59 0.89 12.33
CA ARG A 153 -22.97 1.03 12.83
C ARG A 153 -23.47 -0.23 13.54
N GLY A 154 -22.98 -1.41 13.14
CA GLY A 154 -23.33 -2.69 13.76
C GLY A 154 -24.77 -3.16 13.48
N ILE A 155 -25.46 -2.54 12.51
CA ILE A 155 -26.82 -2.93 12.08
C ILE A 155 -26.76 -4.17 11.19
N PHE A 156 -25.77 -4.23 10.32
CA PHE A 156 -25.55 -5.33 9.39
C PHE A 156 -24.32 -6.13 9.79
N SER A 157 -24.40 -7.45 9.67
CA SER A 157 -23.26 -8.33 9.77
C SER A 157 -22.30 -8.11 8.59
N GLN A 158 -21.03 -8.46 8.78
CA GLN A 158 -20.04 -8.37 7.70
C GLN A 158 -20.43 -9.21 6.47
N LYS A 159 -21.16 -10.31 6.67
CA LYS A 159 -21.66 -11.19 5.60
C LYS A 159 -22.78 -10.54 4.80
N GLU A 160 -23.65 -9.76 5.44
CA GLU A 160 -24.69 -9.00 4.75
C GLU A 160 -24.07 -7.86 3.93
N ILE A 161 -23.14 -7.10 4.52
CA ILE A 161 -22.42 -6.02 3.83
C ILE A 161 -21.65 -6.58 2.62
N SER A 162 -20.99 -7.72 2.80
CA SER A 162 -20.28 -8.45 1.75
C SER A 162 -21.18 -8.76 0.54
N LYS A 163 -22.42 -9.19 0.77
CA LYS A 163 -23.39 -9.43 -0.31
C LYS A 163 -23.87 -8.15 -0.98
N MET A 164 -24.13 -7.09 -0.22
CA MET A 164 -24.62 -5.81 -0.75
C MET A 164 -23.66 -5.19 -1.76
N TYR A 165 -22.35 -5.27 -1.48
CA TYR A 165 -21.31 -4.65 -2.29
C TYR A 165 -20.54 -5.66 -3.16
N ASN A 166 -20.99 -6.92 -3.22
CA ASN A 166 -20.32 -8.01 -3.96
C ASN A 166 -18.80 -8.14 -3.65
N ILE A 167 -18.44 -8.05 -2.38
CA ILE A 167 -17.06 -8.17 -1.89
C ILE A 167 -16.96 -9.30 -0.88
N THR A 168 -15.74 -9.74 -0.54
CA THR A 168 -15.56 -10.75 0.50
C THR A 168 -15.77 -10.16 1.90
N SER A 169 -16.21 -10.99 2.86
CA SER A 169 -16.28 -10.56 4.28
C SER A 169 -14.89 -10.15 4.82
N SER A 170 -13.82 -10.74 4.30
CA SER A 170 -12.45 -10.33 4.59
C SER A 170 -12.14 -8.90 4.13
N ASN A 171 -12.65 -8.48 2.96
CA ASN A 171 -12.53 -7.07 2.52
C ASN A 171 -13.29 -6.13 3.46
N VAL A 172 -14.51 -6.50 3.87
CA VAL A 172 -15.29 -5.72 4.84
C VAL A 172 -14.52 -5.56 6.16
N SER A 173 -13.92 -6.63 6.68
CA SER A 173 -13.08 -6.59 7.88
C SER A 173 -11.83 -5.72 7.71
N ALA A 174 -11.16 -5.79 6.55
CA ALA A 174 -9.98 -4.96 6.26
C ALA A 174 -10.33 -3.46 6.16
N ILE A 175 -11.46 -3.13 5.54
CA ILE A 175 -12.02 -1.77 5.47
C ILE A 175 -12.35 -1.29 6.88
N LYS A 176 -13.07 -2.10 7.66
CA LYS A 176 -13.42 -1.79 9.06
C LYS A 176 -12.18 -1.48 9.91
N ARG A 177 -11.07 -2.18 9.70
CA ARG A 177 -9.80 -1.95 10.44
C ARG A 177 -8.95 -0.81 9.86
N GLY A 178 -9.35 -0.18 8.75
CA GLY A 178 -8.57 0.86 8.08
C GLY A 178 -7.32 0.35 7.34
N CYS A 179 -7.16 -0.96 7.12
CA CYS A 179 -5.92 -1.51 6.55
C CYS A 179 -5.83 -1.32 5.03
N SER A 180 -6.96 -1.31 4.31
CA SER A 180 -7.03 -1.31 2.84
C SER A 180 -7.43 0.02 2.20
N TRP A 181 -8.05 0.94 2.95
CA TRP A 181 -8.57 2.24 2.49
C TRP A 181 -8.20 3.37 3.49
N ASN A 182 -6.95 3.34 3.95
CA ASN A 182 -6.52 4.10 5.13
C ASN A 182 -6.65 5.62 4.97
N GLU A 183 -6.32 6.17 3.81
CA GLU A 183 -6.29 7.63 3.59
C GLU A 183 -7.69 8.24 3.72
N SER A 184 -8.65 7.75 2.94
CA SER A 184 -10.06 8.18 2.97
C SER A 184 -10.71 7.99 4.34
N ILE A 185 -10.41 6.87 5.01
CA ILE A 185 -10.95 6.54 6.34
C ILE A 185 -10.31 7.41 7.43
N THR A 186 -9.01 7.72 7.32
CA THR A 186 -8.30 8.58 8.27
C THR A 186 -8.87 9.99 8.24
N ILE A 187 -9.19 10.53 7.05
CA ILE A 187 -9.86 11.82 6.90
C ILE A 187 -11.18 11.85 7.67
N ILE A 188 -12.02 10.81 7.53
CA ILE A 188 -13.30 10.71 8.26
C ILE A 188 -13.10 10.69 9.77
N ASN A 189 -12.11 9.94 10.27
CA ASN A 189 -11.86 9.85 11.71
C ASN A 189 -11.25 11.13 12.30
N GLN A 190 -10.70 12.02 11.46
CA GLN A 190 -10.17 13.33 11.86
C GLN A 190 -11.21 14.46 11.80
N GLU A 191 -12.38 14.24 11.20
CA GLU A 191 -13.44 15.26 11.20
C GLU A 191 -13.91 15.55 12.63
N PRO A 192 -14.05 16.83 13.03
CA PRO A 192 -14.51 17.18 14.37
C PRO A 192 -15.91 16.63 14.57
N LYS A 193 -16.06 15.70 15.52
CA LYS A 193 -17.36 15.19 15.97
C LYS A 193 -18.22 16.38 16.38
N LYS A 194 -19.24 16.72 15.58
CA LYS A 194 -20.14 17.86 15.89
C LYS A 194 -20.85 17.57 17.22
N ARG A 195 -20.56 18.37 18.25
CA ARG A 195 -21.37 18.43 19.47
C ARG A 195 -22.77 18.93 19.10
N VAL A 196 -23.78 18.07 19.19
CA VAL A 196 -25.18 18.47 19.09
C VAL A 196 -25.69 18.65 20.51
N SER A 197 -26.12 19.86 20.87
CA SER A 197 -26.65 20.16 22.20
C SER A 197 -27.95 19.39 22.49
N SER A 198 -28.10 18.88 23.70
CA SER A 198 -29.30 18.20 24.23
C SER A 198 -30.58 19.03 24.06
N GLY A 199 -31.27 18.88 22.91
CA GLY A 199 -32.55 19.51 22.64
C GLY A 199 -33.72 18.62 23.05
N ARG A 200 -34.82 19.22 23.52
CA ARG A 200 -36.11 18.53 23.70
C ARG A 200 -36.53 17.93 22.35
N ILE A 201 -36.79 16.63 22.30
CA ILE A 201 -37.28 15.94 21.10
C ILE A 201 -38.78 15.70 21.24
N TYR A 202 -39.50 15.87 20.12
CA TYR A 202 -40.90 15.55 19.97
C TYR A 202 -41.05 14.31 19.07
N ILE A 203 -41.97 13.40 19.41
CA ILE A 203 -42.31 12.25 18.58
C ILE A 203 -43.77 12.38 18.14
N ASP A 204 -43.98 12.48 16.83
CA ASP A 204 -45.31 12.50 16.22
C ASP A 204 -45.65 11.13 15.62
N VAL A 205 -46.85 10.66 15.91
CA VAL A 205 -47.43 9.41 15.41
C VAL A 205 -48.55 9.76 14.43
N TYR A 206 -48.48 9.22 13.22
CA TYR A 206 -49.45 9.48 12.15
C TYR A 206 -50.15 8.19 11.70
N ASN A 207 -51.38 8.29 11.21
CA ASN A 207 -52.00 7.19 10.45
C ASN A 207 -51.47 7.16 9.00
N LEU A 208 -51.88 6.16 8.21
CA LEU A 208 -51.48 6.02 6.80
C LEU A 208 -52.00 7.13 5.88
N GLU A 209 -53.01 7.90 6.32
CA GLU A 209 -53.55 9.06 5.62
C GLU A 209 -52.84 10.36 6.02
N ASN A 210 -51.75 10.28 6.80
CA ASN A 210 -50.97 11.40 7.34
C ASN A 210 -51.70 12.28 8.37
N ASN A 211 -52.77 11.77 8.99
CA ASN A 211 -53.41 12.43 10.11
C ASN A 211 -52.60 12.21 11.40
N LEU A 212 -52.29 13.29 12.11
CA LEU A 212 -51.58 13.23 13.38
C LEU A 212 -52.48 12.55 14.43
N LEU A 213 -52.09 11.35 14.86
CA LEU A 213 -52.79 10.59 15.88
C LEU A 213 -52.37 11.04 17.28
N LYS A 214 -51.08 11.32 17.49
CA LYS A 214 -50.54 11.67 18.81
C LYS A 214 -49.17 12.31 18.73
N ARG A 215 -48.96 13.35 19.55
CA ARG A 215 -47.65 13.96 19.80
C ARG A 215 -47.16 13.62 21.21
N PHE A 216 -45.89 13.28 21.34
CA PHE A 216 -45.22 13.05 22.62
C PHE A 216 -44.16 14.13 22.87
N ASP A 217 -44.45 14.97 23.86
CA ASP A 217 -43.62 16.11 24.26
C ASP A 217 -42.71 15.80 25.47
N GLY A 218 -41.55 16.46 25.52
CA GLY A 218 -40.69 16.48 26.71
C GLY A 218 -39.79 15.25 26.92
N LEU A 219 -39.36 14.59 25.84
CA LEU A 219 -38.52 13.39 25.95
C LEU A 219 -37.03 13.75 26.09
N VAL A 220 -36.42 13.30 27.18
CA VAL A 220 -34.97 13.42 27.43
C VAL A 220 -34.26 12.27 26.73
N ALA A 221 -33.47 12.58 25.71
CA ALA A 221 -32.52 11.65 25.12
C ALA A 221 -31.26 11.59 26.00
N MET A 222 -30.86 10.40 26.43
CA MET A 222 -29.52 10.20 27.00
C MET A 222 -28.56 9.94 25.85
N GLU A 223 -27.51 10.73 25.74
CA GLU A 223 -26.46 10.56 24.74
C GLU A 223 -25.62 9.32 25.05
N GLN A 224 -25.45 8.45 24.05
CA GLN A 224 -24.27 7.58 23.98
C GLN A 224 -23.63 7.79 22.62
N GLU A 225 -22.32 8.02 22.66
CA GLU A 225 -21.46 8.28 21.51
C GLU A 225 -21.39 7.06 20.59
N SER A 226 -22.26 7.01 19.59
CA SER A 226 -21.91 6.41 18.31
C SER A 226 -22.74 7.07 17.23
N GLU A 227 -22.12 7.40 16.10
CA GLU A 227 -22.76 7.94 14.90
C GLU A 227 -23.65 6.88 14.21
N ALA A 228 -24.58 6.33 14.96
CA ALA A 228 -25.80 5.75 14.44
C ALA A 228 -26.74 6.92 14.15
N VAL A 229 -26.84 7.31 12.87
CA VAL A 229 -28.09 7.88 12.37
C VAL A 229 -29.14 6.78 12.57
N LEU A 230 -29.72 6.74 13.78
CA LEU A 230 -30.88 5.97 14.30
C LEU A 230 -30.82 5.78 15.85
N GLY A 231 -29.71 6.11 16.53
CA GLY A 231 -29.47 5.73 17.93
C GLY A 231 -29.92 6.74 18.99
N VAL A 232 -31.22 6.92 19.23
CA VAL A 232 -31.68 7.45 20.54
C VAL A 232 -32.26 6.30 21.35
N LYS A 233 -31.55 5.93 22.41
CA LYS A 233 -32.07 5.01 23.42
C LYS A 233 -33.15 5.76 24.21
N LEU A 234 -34.41 5.54 23.84
CA LEU A 234 -35.55 6.09 24.57
C LEU A 234 -35.57 5.49 25.98
N ASN A 235 -35.87 6.30 27.00
CA ASN A 235 -35.99 5.77 28.36
C ASN A 235 -37.08 4.69 28.43
N LYS A 236 -36.98 3.75 29.38
CA LYS A 236 -37.89 2.59 29.49
C LYS A 236 -39.36 3.01 29.50
N LYS A 237 -39.70 4.13 30.15
CA LYS A 237 -41.06 4.69 30.23
C LYS A 237 -41.59 5.12 28.85
N THR A 238 -40.73 5.66 28.00
CA THR A 238 -41.06 6.13 26.66
C THR A 238 -41.23 4.95 25.69
N VAL A 239 -40.35 3.95 25.78
CA VAL A 239 -40.47 2.70 25.01
C VAL A 239 -41.78 1.99 25.34
N SER A 240 -42.15 1.88 26.63
CA SER A 240 -43.42 1.26 27.03
C SER A 240 -44.64 2.04 26.52
N ARG A 241 -44.60 3.38 26.53
CA ARG A 241 -45.69 4.22 25.98
C ARG A 241 -45.86 4.05 24.47
N LEU A 242 -44.76 3.95 23.72
CA LEU A 242 -44.80 3.72 22.27
C LEU A 242 -45.32 2.31 21.94
N LYS A 243 -44.87 1.28 22.68
CA LYS A 243 -45.38 -0.10 22.53
C LYS A 243 -46.89 -0.18 22.77
N ALA A 244 -47.41 0.47 23.82
CA ALA A 244 -48.86 0.53 24.07
C ALA A 244 -49.63 1.24 22.94
N THR A 245 -49.01 2.21 22.28
CA THR A 245 -49.59 2.90 21.12
C THR A 245 -49.61 1.97 19.89
N LYS A 246 -48.57 1.13 19.72
CA LYS A 246 -48.52 0.10 18.67
C LYS A 246 -49.59 -0.98 18.81
N THR A 247 -49.92 -1.35 20.03
CA THR A 247 -51.01 -2.29 20.29
C THR A 247 -52.38 -1.66 20.02
N LYS A 248 -52.51 -0.34 20.15
CA LYS A 248 -53.78 0.40 19.96
C LYS A 248 -54.05 0.79 18.49
N TYR A 249 -53.01 1.03 17.70
CA TYR A 249 -53.11 1.41 16.28
C TYR A 249 -52.28 0.45 15.45
N LYS A 250 -52.93 -0.35 14.57
CA LYS A 250 -52.25 -1.42 13.80
C LYS A 250 -51.26 -0.88 12.76
N ASP A 251 -51.50 0.31 12.21
CA ASP A 251 -50.72 0.87 11.10
C ASP A 251 -50.35 2.35 11.36
N PHE A 252 -49.09 2.61 11.72
CA PHE A 252 -48.53 3.96 11.89
C PHE A 252 -47.01 3.94 11.72
N TYR A 253 -46.43 5.12 11.46
CA TYR A 253 -44.99 5.32 11.36
C TYR A 253 -44.55 6.51 12.24
N ILE A 254 -43.25 6.59 12.54
CA ILE A 254 -42.71 7.56 13.49
C ILE A 254 -41.80 8.56 12.75
N ILE A 255 -42.06 9.86 12.90
CA ILE A 255 -41.20 10.91 12.34
C ILE A 255 -40.36 11.52 13.48
N LYS A 256 -39.04 11.61 13.26
CA LYS A 256 -38.12 12.38 14.12
C LYS A 256 -37.57 13.55 13.31
N ASN A 257 -37.74 14.78 13.81
CA ASN A 257 -37.17 16.00 13.21
C ASN A 257 -37.30 16.06 11.67
N LYS A 258 -38.51 15.86 11.13
CA LYS A 258 -38.83 15.87 9.69
C LYS A 258 -38.12 14.79 8.84
N LYS A 259 -37.71 13.65 9.40
CA LYS A 259 -37.32 12.46 8.62
C LYS A 259 -38.18 11.24 9.00
N ILE A 260 -38.74 10.60 7.98
CA ILE A 260 -39.57 9.38 8.06
C ILE A 260 -38.68 8.22 8.54
N VAL A 261 -39.09 7.53 9.59
CA VAL A 261 -38.52 6.25 10.01
C VAL A 261 -39.59 5.18 9.77
N ILE A 262 -39.33 4.27 8.82
CA ILE A 262 -40.15 3.08 8.57
C ILE A 262 -39.82 2.04 9.64
#